data_AF-R0AJX3-F1
#
_entry.id   AF-R0AJX3-F1
#
_cell.length_a   1.000
_cell.length_b   1.000
_cell.length_c   1.000
_cell.angle_alpha   90.00
_cell.angle_beta   90.00
_cell.angle_gamma   90.00
#
_symmetry.space_group_name_H-M   'P 1'
#
loop_
_entity.id
_entity.type
_entity.pdbx_description
1 polymer ?
#
loop_
_entity_poly.entity_id
_entity_poly.type
_entity_poly.pdbx_seq_one_letter_code
_entity_poly.pdbx_strand_id
1 'polypeptide(L)' 'MRIMNQKVEHKRYGIGTIFVLKGKKVYVAFGKLYGDMAFPYPKVFEGDMKLVNQELQEELMEELA' A
#
# COMPACT_ATOMS: atom_id res chain seq x y z
N MET A 1 1.03 12.60 -3.89
CA MET A 1 1.90 11.40 -3.70
C MET A 1 2.12 10.50 -4.94
N ARG A 2 3.29 9.82 -5.04
CA ARG A 2 3.69 8.88 -6.12
C ARG A 2 3.95 7.45 -5.60
N ILE A 3 2.88 6.68 -5.32
CA ILE A 3 2.99 5.32 -4.71
C ILE A 3 2.99 4.13 -5.67
N MET A 4 2.83 4.37 -6.96
CA MET A 4 2.88 3.29 -7.96
C MET A 4 4.25 2.61 -7.96
N ASN A 5 4.26 1.28 -8.09
CA ASN A 5 5.45 0.41 -8.03
C ASN A 5 6.20 0.43 -6.69
N GLN A 6 5.64 1.05 -5.65
CA GLN A 6 6.24 1.00 -4.32
C GLN A 6 5.96 -0.34 -3.64
N LYS A 7 6.95 -0.77 -2.84
CA LYS A 7 6.79 -1.91 -1.95
C LYS A 7 6.06 -1.50 -0.70
N VAL A 8 5.18 -2.39 -0.25
CA VAL A 8 4.42 -2.25 0.98
C VAL A 8 4.59 -3.51 1.82
N GLU A 9 4.47 -3.35 3.13
CA GLU A 9 4.30 -4.44 4.06
C GLU A 9 2.88 -4.41 4.62
N HIS A 10 2.14 -5.50 4.44
CA HIS A 10 0.81 -5.69 5.02
C HIS A 10 0.87 -6.73 6.14
N LYS A 11 0.23 -6.45 7.28
CA LYS A 11 0.22 -7.31 8.48
C LYS A 11 -0.18 -8.79 8.28
N ARG A 12 -0.91 -9.11 7.19
CA ARG A 12 -1.45 -10.46 6.92
C ARG A 12 -0.79 -11.13 5.72
N TYR A 13 -0.46 -10.35 4.70
CA TYR A 13 0.02 -10.85 3.41
C TYR A 13 1.53 -10.67 3.21
N GLY A 14 2.20 -9.97 4.13
CA GLY A 14 3.64 -9.70 4.07
C GLY A 14 3.98 -8.62 3.05
N ILE A 15 5.10 -8.78 2.35
CA ILE A 15 5.59 -7.82 1.37
C ILE A 15 4.84 -7.96 0.04
N GLY A 16 4.37 -6.83 -0.50
CA GLY A 16 3.76 -6.74 -1.82
C GLY A 16 4.18 -5.49 -2.59
N THR A 17 3.76 -5.40 -3.85
CA THR A 17 4.05 -4.25 -4.72
C THR A 17 2.75 -3.63 -5.21
N ILE A 18 2.62 -2.31 -5.05
CA ILE A 18 1.48 -1.55 -5.60
C ILE A 18 1.59 -1.52 -7.12
N PHE A 19 0.55 -1.98 -7.82
CA PHE A 19 0.53 -1.99 -9.29
C PHE A 19 -0.63 -1.19 -9.90
N VAL A 20 -1.66 -0.84 -9.13
CA VAL A 20 -2.74 0.07 -9.57
C VAL A 20 -3.23 0.93 -8.40
N LEU A 21 -3.47 2.21 -8.67
CA LEU A 21 -4.29 3.11 -7.84
C LEU A 21 -5.49 3.56 -8.69
N LYS A 22 -6.70 3.17 -8.30
CA LYS A 22 -7.92 3.50 -9.05
C LYS A 22 -9.08 3.79 -8.12
N GLY A 23 -9.65 4.99 -8.23
CA GLY A 23 -10.70 5.46 -7.33
C GLY A 23 -10.20 5.48 -5.88
N LYS A 24 -11.00 4.93 -4.95
CA LYS A 24 -10.65 4.83 -3.53
C LYS A 24 -9.99 3.49 -3.16
N LYS A 25 -9.26 2.88 -4.09
CA LYS A 25 -8.58 1.59 -3.88
C LYS A 25 -7.17 1.56 -4.43
N VAL A 26 -6.29 0.91 -3.67
CA VAL A 26 -4.94 0.51 -4.11
C VAL A 26 -4.91 -1.00 -4.30
N TYR A 27 -4.25 -1.43 -5.36
CA TYR A 27 -4.10 -2.84 -5.71
C TYR A 27 -2.65 -3.25 -5.53
N VAL A 28 -2.44 -4.35 -4.82
CA VAL A 28 -1.14 -4.83 -4.38
C VAL A 28 -0.99 -6.30 -4.78
N ALA A 29 0.13 -6.63 -5.42
CA ALA A 29 0.49 -7.99 -5.77
C ALA A 29 1.31 -8.62 -4.64
N PHE A 30 0.79 -9.68 -4.01
CA PHE A 30 1.42 -10.42 -2.92
C PHE A 30 1.83 -11.84 -3.35
N GLY A 31 2.86 -11.93 -4.20
CA GLY A 31 3.47 -13.18 -4.61
C GLY A 31 2.47 -14.24 -5.12
N LYS A 32 2.93 -15.50 -5.23
CA LYS A 32 2.07 -16.60 -5.72
C LYS A 32 1.08 -17.13 -4.68
N LEU A 33 1.36 -16.93 -3.39
CA LEU A 33 0.56 -17.50 -2.31
C LEU A 33 -0.76 -16.75 -2.11
N TYR A 34 -0.75 -15.42 -2.25
CA TYR A 34 -1.92 -14.57 -2.00
C TYR A 34 -2.45 -13.88 -3.26
N GLY A 35 -1.60 -13.69 -4.28
CA GLY A 35 -2.00 -13.05 -5.53
C GLY A 35 -2.31 -11.55 -5.37
N ASP A 36 -3.22 -11.06 -6.19
CA ASP A 36 -3.55 -9.63 -6.25
C ASP A 36 -4.70 -9.28 -5.31
N MET A 37 -4.49 -8.27 -4.47
CA MET A 37 -5.45 -7.84 -3.46
C MET A 37 -5.74 -6.34 -3.59
N ALA A 38 -6.98 -5.95 -3.30
CA ALA A 38 -7.42 -4.56 -3.36
C ALA A 38 -7.79 -4.05 -1.96
N PHE A 39 -7.29 -2.88 -1.60
CA PHE A 39 -7.51 -2.27 -0.28
C PHE A 39 -8.08 -0.86 -0.39
N PRO A 40 -8.88 -0.41 0.60
CA PRO A 40 -9.34 0.96 0.66
C PRO A 40 -8.16 1.94 0.76
N TYR A 41 -8.08 2.86 -0.19
CA TYR A 41 -7.10 3.94 -0.18
C TYR A 41 -7.77 5.25 0.26
N PRO A 42 -7.13 6.05 1.13
CA PRO A 42 -5.83 5.78 1.80
C PRO A 42 -5.95 4.99 3.11
N LYS A 43 -7.16 4.69 3.56
CA LYS A 43 -7.49 4.13 4.89
C LYS A 43 -6.67 2.91 5.32
N VAL A 44 -6.28 2.03 4.40
CA VAL A 44 -5.47 0.85 4.71
C VAL A 44 -4.11 1.19 5.35
N PHE A 45 -3.57 2.39 5.05
CA PHE A 45 -2.28 2.85 5.56
C PHE A 45 -2.32 3.38 7.00
N GLU A 46 -3.51 3.60 7.56
CA GLU A 46 -3.69 3.99 8.97
C GLU A 46 -3.40 2.83 9.93
N GLY A 47 -3.26 1.59 9.45
CA GLY A 47 -3.03 0.46 10.34
C GLY A 47 -2.48 -0.80 9.69
N ASP A 48 -3.10 -1.30 8.64
CA ASP A 48 -2.83 -2.66 8.15
C ASP A 48 -1.67 -2.75 7.16
N MET A 49 -1.29 -1.63 6.56
CA MET A 49 -0.26 -1.55 5.54
C MET A 49 0.66 -0.35 5.76
N LYS A 50 1.94 -0.51 5.43
CA LYS A 50 2.93 0.57 5.41
C LYS A 50 3.76 0.49 4.14
N LEU A 51 4.16 1.64 3.61
CA LEU A 51 5.21 1.72 2.59
C LEU A 51 6.54 1.30 3.21
N VAL A 52 7.32 0.53 2.46
CA VAL A 52 8.69 0.15 2.86
C VAL A 52 9.63 1.35 2.77
N ASN A 53 9.38 2.27 1.84
CA ASN A 53 10.07 3.56 1.78
C ASN A 53 9.54 4.47 2.89
N GLN A 54 10.38 4.81 3.86
CA GLN A 54 10.03 5.60 5.03
C GLN A 54 9.71 7.06 4.68
N GLU A 55 10.46 7.69 3.77
CA GLU A 55 10.21 9.07 3.33
C GLU A 55 8.81 9.19 2.71
N LEU A 56 8.46 8.26 1.81
CA LEU A 56 7.12 8.23 1.22
C LEU A 56 6.02 7.85 2.22
N GLN A 57 6.35 7.04 3.24
CA GLN A 57 5.41 6.73 4.31
C GLN A 57 5.09 7.98 5.14
N GLU A 58 6.10 8.79 5.45
CA GLU A 58 5.91 10.03 6.22
C GLU A 58 5.09 11.04 5.42
N GLU A 59 5.45 11.29 4.15
CA GLU A 59 4.66 12.13 3.24
C GLU A 59 3.19 11.67 3.17
N LEU A 60 2.96 10.35 3.09
CA LEU A 60 1.60 9.81 3.09
C LEU A 60 0.86 10.12 4.38
N MET A 61 1.49 9.93 5.54
CA MET A 61 0.83 10.17 6.82
C MET A 61 0.53 11.65 7.05
N GLU A 62 1.39 12.55 6.56
CA GLU A 62 1.14 14.00 6.57
C GLU A 62 -0.05 14.40 5.70
N GLU A 63 -0.21 13.79 4.51
CA GLU A 63 -1.39 14.02 3.65
C GLU A 63 -2.71 13.52 4.27
N LEU A 64 -2.65 12.62 5.27
CA LEU A 64 -3.82 12.03 5.94
C LEU A 64 -4.25 12.71 7.23
N ALA A 65 -3.39 13.56 7.81
CA ALA A 65 -3.65 14.31 9.03
C ALA A 65 -4.57 15.51 8.77
#